data_AF-A0A838QZ85-F1
#
_entry.id   AF-A0A838QZ85-F1
#
_cell.length_a   1.000
_cell.length_b   1.000
_cell.length_c   1.000
_cell.angle_alpha   90.00
_cell.angle_beta   90.00
_cell.angle_gamma   90.00
#
_symmetry.space_group_name_H-M   'P 1'
#
loop_
_entity.id
_entity.type
_entity.pdbx_description
1 polymer ?
#
loop_
_entity_poly.entity_id
_entity_poly.type
_entity_poly.pdbx_seq_one_letter_code
_entity_poly.pdbx_strand_id
1 'polypeptide(L)'
;MSRLLGLLLPLIGYACVATVVSGALGYGYLRKSGQLDDEKLFRIVAIVQDVDLEEIQKGSEEHTPALPAEEPSFDEQQRRSQTESLHFDAKQKQLAVSLVNFDYQLKQLISATDNYARLKREVAEYLALQGELVLREAMQEVRQQLELLSPKQAKPILINYIADNDMDDVIKLLGSMKPKKREAILKTFTTEEDIEMLYKIQRKMLAGEPEKPFIDEKSKALEQLQAQDK
;
A
#
# COMPACT_ATOMS: atom_id res chain seq x y z
N MET A 1 -9.51 -48.30 -18.73
CA MET A 1 -9.80 -47.22 -19.71
C MET A 1 -10.75 -46.13 -19.18
N SER A 2 -11.70 -46.41 -18.27
CA SER A 2 -12.62 -45.39 -17.70
C SER A 2 -11.95 -44.27 -16.87
N ARG A 3 -10.81 -44.53 -16.20
CA ARG A 3 -10.11 -43.51 -15.40
C ARG A 3 -9.33 -42.47 -16.22
N LEU A 4 -8.92 -42.80 -17.45
CA LEU A 4 -8.22 -41.85 -18.35
C LEU A 4 -9.21 -40.87 -18.99
N LEU A 5 -10.44 -41.30 -19.27
CA LEU A 5 -11.48 -40.45 -19.85
C LEU A 5 -12.02 -39.41 -18.83
N GLY A 6 -12.04 -39.76 -17.54
CA GLY A 6 -12.42 -38.84 -16.46
C GLY A 6 -11.43 -37.70 -16.19
N LEU A 7 -10.17 -37.83 -16.65
CA LEU A 7 -9.13 -36.79 -16.53
C LEU A 7 -9.03 -35.90 -17.78
N LEU A 8 -9.40 -36.41 -18.95
CA LEU A 8 -9.36 -35.66 -20.21
C LEU A 8 -10.45 -34.57 -20.30
N LEU A 9 -11.66 -34.88 -19.82
CA LEU A 9 -12.80 -33.96 -19.82
C LEU A 9 -12.56 -32.67 -19.00
N PRO A 10 -12.04 -32.72 -17.75
CA PRO A 10 -11.72 -31.50 -17.01
C PRO A 10 -10.54 -30.75 -17.63
N LEU A 11 -9.56 -31.43 -18.24
CA LEU A 11 -8.41 -30.78 -18.87
C LEU A 11 -8.82 -29.87 -20.04
N ILE A 12 -9.76 -30.35 -20.86
CA ILE A 12 -10.34 -29.56 -21.97
C ILE A 12 -11.15 -28.38 -21.42
N GLY A 13 -11.91 -28.59 -20.33
CA GLY A 13 -12.63 -27.52 -19.65
C GLY A 13 -11.70 -26.42 -19.14
N TYR A 14 -10.62 -26.79 -18.45
CA TYR A 14 -9.62 -25.83 -17.97
C TYR A 14 -8.89 -25.12 -19.11
N ALA A 15 -8.55 -25.83 -20.19
CA ALA A 15 -7.93 -25.23 -21.37
C ALA A 15 -8.86 -24.18 -22.01
N CYS A 16 -10.16 -24.50 -22.14
CA CYS A 16 -11.16 -23.58 -22.70
C CYS A 16 -11.33 -22.32 -21.83
N VAL A 17 -11.42 -22.48 -20.52
CA VAL A 17 -11.51 -21.35 -19.58
C VAL A 17 -10.24 -20.51 -19.61
N ALA A 18 -9.06 -21.14 -19.65
CA ALA A 18 -7.78 -20.45 -19.76
C ALA A 18 -7.70 -19.60 -21.03
N THR A 19 -8.14 -20.11 -22.19
CA THR A 19 -8.17 -19.35 -23.45
C THR A 19 -9.12 -18.14 -23.39
N VAL A 20 -10.29 -18.29 -22.76
CA VAL A 20 -11.24 -17.17 -22.62
C VAL A 20 -10.69 -16.09 -21.69
N VAL A 21 -10.08 -16.49 -20.57
CA VAL A 21 -9.47 -15.56 -19.61
C VAL A 21 -8.26 -14.85 -20.23
N SER A 22 -7.39 -15.56 -20.95
CA SER A 22 -6.28 -14.95 -21.68
C SER A 22 -6.75 -13.98 -22.76
N GLY A 23 -7.83 -14.30 -23.49
CA GLY A 23 -8.44 -13.40 -24.47
C GLY A 23 -8.99 -12.13 -23.82
N ALA A 24 -9.72 -12.25 -22.71
CA ALA A 24 -10.28 -11.12 -21.99
C ALA A 24 -9.19 -10.20 -21.39
N LEU A 25 -8.13 -10.79 -20.83
CA LEU A 25 -6.99 -10.04 -20.32
C LEU A 25 -6.21 -9.36 -21.44
N GLY A 26 -6.00 -10.05 -22.57
CA GLY A 26 -5.37 -9.47 -23.76
C GLY A 26 -6.15 -8.27 -24.30
N TYR A 27 -7.47 -8.41 -24.43
CA TYR A 27 -8.35 -7.33 -24.86
C TYR A 27 -8.34 -6.13 -23.89
N GLY A 28 -8.41 -6.40 -22.58
CA GLY A 28 -8.32 -5.36 -21.55
C GLY A 28 -6.98 -4.63 -21.57
N TYR A 29 -5.88 -5.36 -21.79
CA TYR A 29 -4.54 -4.79 -21.88
C TYR A 29 -4.37 -3.92 -23.15
N LEU A 30 -4.82 -4.39 -24.31
CA LEU A 30 -4.77 -3.61 -25.56
C LEU A 30 -5.63 -2.35 -25.48
N ARG A 31 -6.79 -2.41 -24.83
CA ARG A 31 -7.66 -1.23 -24.63
C ARG A 31 -7.01 -0.19 -23.70
N LYS A 32 -6.33 -0.64 -22.64
CA LYS A 32 -5.62 0.26 -21.71
C LYS A 32 -4.35 0.86 -22.33
N SER A 33 -3.69 0.15 -23.24
CA SER A 33 -2.48 0.62 -23.94
C SER A 33 -2.77 1.64 -25.05
N GLY A 34 -4.05 1.95 -25.34
CA GLY A 34 -4.42 2.96 -26.34
C GLY A 34 -4.07 2.59 -27.79
N GLN A 35 -3.75 1.33 -28.08
CA GLN A 35 -3.40 0.86 -29.43
C GLN A 35 -4.60 0.38 -30.26
N LEU A 36 -5.79 0.29 -29.64
CA LEU A 36 -7.07 0.07 -30.30
C LEU A 36 -7.67 1.42 -30.68
N ASP A 37 -7.16 1.98 -31.76
CA ASP A 37 -7.79 3.08 -32.46
C ASP A 37 -9.03 2.54 -33.21
N ASP A 38 -10.14 3.28 -33.23
CA ASP A 38 -11.41 2.83 -33.85
C ASP A 38 -11.19 2.42 -35.31
N GLU A 39 -10.20 3.01 -35.98
CA GLU A 39 -9.76 2.69 -37.34
C GLU A 39 -9.24 1.25 -37.50
N LYS A 40 -8.51 0.70 -36.52
CA LYS A 40 -8.01 -0.69 -36.58
C LYS A 40 -9.10 -1.71 -36.30
N LEU A 41 -10.06 -1.35 -35.43
CA LEU A 41 -11.26 -2.15 -35.19
C LEU A 41 -12.14 -2.21 -36.45
N PHE A 42 -12.31 -1.08 -37.12
CA PHE A 42 -13.02 -1.02 -38.41
C PHE A 42 -12.31 -1.83 -39.50
N ARG A 43 -10.97 -1.79 -39.56
CA ARG A 43 -10.19 -2.59 -40.52
C ARG A 43 -10.33 -4.10 -40.29
N ILE A 44 -10.35 -4.55 -39.04
CA ILE A 44 -10.56 -5.98 -38.72
C ILE A 44 -11.99 -6.40 -39.08
N VAL A 45 -12.99 -5.57 -38.80
CA VAL A 45 -14.39 -5.86 -39.17
C VAL A 45 -14.57 -5.85 -40.69
N ALA A 46 -13.95 -4.92 -41.41
CA ALA A 46 -14.02 -4.83 -42.87
C ALA A 46 -13.38 -6.03 -43.57
N ILE A 47 -12.23 -6.52 -43.05
CA ILE A 47 -11.58 -7.74 -43.56
C ILE A 47 -12.45 -8.98 -43.31
N VAL A 48 -13.13 -9.06 -42.16
CA VAL A 48 -14.06 -10.16 -41.86
C VAL A 48 -15.32 -10.11 -42.73
N GLN A 49 -15.71 -8.91 -43.18
CA GLN A 49 -16.87 -8.69 -44.03
C GLN A 49 -16.54 -8.73 -45.54
N ASP A 50 -15.29 -9.08 -45.89
CA ASP A 50 -14.78 -9.19 -47.27
C ASP A 50 -15.00 -7.91 -48.10
N VAL A 51 -14.92 -6.75 -47.42
CA VAL A 51 -14.98 -5.43 -48.08
C VAL A 51 -13.55 -4.93 -48.23
N ASP A 52 -13.02 -5.09 -49.44
CA ASP A 52 -11.67 -4.65 -49.78
C ASP A 52 -11.62 -3.11 -49.89
N LEU A 53 -11.31 -2.47 -48.76
CA LEU A 53 -11.22 -1.00 -48.65
C LEU A 53 -10.14 -0.40 -49.58
N GLU A 54 -9.16 -1.19 -50.01
CA GLU A 54 -8.13 -0.75 -50.97
C GLU A 54 -8.69 -0.57 -52.39
N GLU A 55 -9.76 -1.29 -52.76
CA GLU A 55 -10.40 -1.16 -54.07
C GLU A 55 -11.35 0.04 -54.10
N ILE A 56 -11.99 0.37 -52.98
CA ILE A 56 -12.84 1.57 -52.83
C ILE A 56 -11.98 2.85 -52.81
N GLN A 57 -10.79 2.80 -52.20
CA GLN A 57 -9.85 3.92 -52.19
C GLN A 57 -9.24 4.16 -53.59
N LYS A 58 -8.95 3.09 -54.35
CA LYS A 58 -8.49 3.19 -55.74
C LYS A 58 -9.58 3.61 -56.73
N GLY A 59 -10.83 3.20 -56.52
CA GLY A 59 -11.97 3.58 -57.36
C GLY A 59 -12.47 5.02 -57.13
N SER A 60 -12.10 5.64 -56.01
CA SER A 60 -12.48 7.03 -55.70
C SER A 60 -11.47 8.07 -56.23
N GLU A 61 -10.31 7.64 -56.74
CA GLU A 61 -9.29 8.50 -57.36
C GLU A 61 -9.39 8.56 -58.90
N GLU A 62 -10.47 8.06 -59.50
CA GLU A 62 -10.74 8.28 -60.92
C GLU A 62 -11.19 9.73 -61.18
N HIS A 63 -10.20 10.56 -61.50
CA HIS A 63 -10.26 11.70 -62.42
C HIS A 63 -11.57 12.51 -62.44
N THR A 64 -11.81 13.31 -61.41
CA THR A 64 -12.48 14.59 -61.62
C THR A 64 -11.40 15.56 -62.13
N PRO A 65 -11.55 16.24 -63.28
CA PRO A 65 -10.61 17.27 -63.67
C PRO A 65 -10.52 18.29 -62.54
N ALA A 66 -9.30 18.58 -62.08
CA ALA A 66 -9.02 19.57 -61.06
C ALA A 66 -9.44 20.95 -61.57
N LEU A 67 -10.72 21.28 -61.39
CA LEU A 67 -11.20 22.65 -61.49
C LEU A 67 -10.34 23.47 -60.50
N PRO A 68 -9.71 24.58 -60.93
CA PRO A 68 -9.08 25.48 -59.98
C PRO A 68 -10.15 25.89 -58.97
N ALA A 69 -9.82 25.82 -57.68
CA ALA A 69 -10.75 26.19 -56.63
C ALA A 69 -11.30 27.60 -56.93
N GLU A 70 -12.62 27.73 -57.02
CA GLU A 70 -13.27 29.03 -57.18
C GLU A 70 -12.77 29.95 -56.06
N GLU A 71 -12.25 31.13 -56.42
CA GLU A 71 -11.80 32.08 -55.41
C GLU A 71 -12.99 32.51 -54.55
N PRO A 72 -12.92 32.37 -53.22
CA PRO A 72 -14.05 32.64 -52.36
C PRO A 72 -14.45 34.10 -52.46
N SER A 73 -15.75 34.34 -52.58
CA SER A 73 -16.30 35.70 -52.64
C SER A 73 -15.99 36.48 -51.36
N PHE A 74 -15.93 37.81 -51.44
CA PHE A 74 -15.62 38.65 -50.28
C PHE A 74 -16.55 38.38 -49.09
N ASP A 75 -17.84 38.17 -49.35
CA ASP A 75 -18.84 37.85 -48.32
C ASP A 75 -18.59 36.49 -47.64
N GLU A 76 -18.13 35.49 -48.39
CA GLU A 76 -17.76 34.18 -47.85
C GLU A 76 -16.50 34.26 -46.99
N GLN A 77 -15.50 35.05 -47.40
CA GLN A 77 -14.29 35.29 -46.60
C GLN A 77 -14.64 36.00 -45.28
N GLN A 78 -15.55 36.97 -45.32
CA GLN A 78 -16.00 37.68 -44.12
C GLN A 78 -16.78 36.74 -43.17
N ARG A 79 -17.70 35.92 -43.70
CA ARG A 79 -18.42 34.91 -42.90
C ARG A 79 -17.47 33.90 -42.28
N ARG A 80 -16.49 33.42 -43.04
CA ARG A 80 -15.48 32.47 -42.54
C ARG A 80 -14.67 33.09 -41.39
N SER A 81 -14.18 34.31 -41.57
CA SER A 81 -13.43 35.03 -40.54
C SER A 81 -14.25 35.23 -39.24
N GLN A 82 -15.55 35.51 -39.37
CA GLN A 82 -16.46 35.62 -38.22
C GLN A 82 -16.68 34.26 -37.53
N THR A 83 -16.84 33.17 -38.28
CA THR A 83 -16.97 31.84 -37.67
C THR A 83 -15.69 31.41 -36.95
N GLU A 84 -14.53 31.68 -37.55
CA GLU A 84 -13.23 31.36 -36.97
C GLU A 84 -12.97 32.15 -35.69
N SER A 85 -13.34 33.45 -35.64
CA SER A 85 -13.22 34.25 -34.42
C SER A 85 -14.14 33.76 -33.30
N LEU A 86 -15.39 33.40 -33.62
CA LEU A 86 -16.31 32.81 -32.64
C LEU A 86 -15.81 31.47 -32.10
N HIS A 87 -15.24 30.62 -32.96
CA HIS A 87 -14.62 29.36 -32.54
C HIS A 87 -13.40 29.60 -31.64
N PHE A 88 -12.58 30.61 -31.96
CA PHE A 88 -11.44 31.00 -31.14
C PHE A 88 -11.87 31.48 -29.76
N ASP A 89 -12.87 32.37 -29.69
CA ASP A 89 -13.43 32.88 -28.43
C ASP A 89 -14.04 31.74 -27.59
N ALA A 90 -14.76 30.82 -28.22
CA ALA A 90 -15.32 29.65 -27.55
C ALA A 90 -14.22 28.76 -26.95
N LYS A 91 -13.15 28.49 -27.70
CA LYS A 91 -11.99 27.74 -27.21
C LYS A 91 -11.28 28.46 -26.06
N GLN A 92 -11.10 29.77 -26.16
CA GLN A 92 -10.48 30.56 -25.09
C GLN A 92 -11.29 30.50 -23.80
N LYS A 93 -12.62 30.63 -23.89
CA LYS A 93 -13.52 30.49 -22.74
C LYS A 93 -13.48 29.08 -22.16
N GLN A 94 -13.49 28.04 -23.00
CA GLN A 94 -13.39 26.66 -22.55
C GLN A 94 -12.07 26.40 -21.82
N LEU A 95 -10.94 26.89 -22.33
CA LEU A 95 -9.64 26.76 -21.67
C LEU A 95 -9.61 27.48 -20.33
N ALA A 96 -10.17 28.69 -20.25
CA ALA A 96 -10.28 29.43 -19.00
C ALA A 96 -11.09 28.66 -17.94
N VAL A 97 -12.25 28.11 -18.33
CA VAL A 97 -13.09 27.28 -17.45
C VAL A 97 -12.36 26.00 -17.03
N SER A 98 -11.67 25.35 -17.96
CA SER A 98 -10.91 24.13 -17.68
C SER A 98 -9.76 24.38 -16.71
N LEU A 99 -9.06 25.51 -16.81
CA LEU A 99 -7.99 25.88 -15.88
C LEU A 99 -8.52 26.09 -14.46
N VAL A 100 -9.65 26.79 -14.32
CA VAL A 100 -10.29 26.99 -13.01
C VAL A 100 -10.73 25.65 -12.40
N ASN A 101 -11.33 24.77 -13.21
CA ASN A 101 -11.73 23.44 -12.74
C ASN A 101 -10.54 22.58 -12.33
N PHE A 102 -9.44 22.63 -13.11
CA PHE A 102 -8.21 21.91 -12.78
C PHE A 102 -7.60 22.40 -11.46
N ASP A 103 -7.52 23.72 -11.25
CA ASP A 103 -7.02 24.30 -10.00
C ASP A 103 -7.89 23.89 -8.80
N TYR A 104 -9.21 23.88 -8.96
CA TYR A 104 -10.13 23.40 -7.93
C TYR A 104 -9.89 21.91 -7.59
N GLN A 105 -9.78 21.05 -8.60
CA GLN A 105 -9.51 19.62 -8.42
C GLN A 105 -8.15 19.38 -7.78
N LEU A 106 -7.12 20.14 -8.18
CA LEU A 106 -5.78 20.05 -7.60
C LEU A 106 -5.80 20.43 -6.12
N LYS A 107 -6.47 21.53 -5.76
CA LYS A 107 -6.64 21.94 -4.35
C LYS A 107 -7.37 20.87 -3.54
N GLN A 108 -8.45 20.31 -4.08
CA GLN A 108 -9.19 19.25 -3.42
C GLN A 108 -8.33 17.99 -3.19
N LEU A 109 -7.52 17.61 -4.19
CA LEU A 109 -6.62 16.47 -4.08
C LEU A 109 -5.51 16.72 -3.06
N ILE A 110 -4.92 17.91 -3.05
CA ILE A 110 -3.90 18.29 -2.07
C ILE A 110 -4.49 18.24 -0.66
N SER A 111 -5.67 18.83 -0.43
CA SER A 111 -6.34 18.78 0.87
C SER A 111 -6.70 17.35 1.29
N ALA A 112 -7.21 16.51 0.38
CA ALA A 112 -7.51 15.12 0.68
C ALA A 112 -6.25 14.32 1.05
N THR A 113 -5.15 14.57 0.35
CA THR A 113 -3.85 13.93 0.61
C THR A 113 -3.29 14.35 1.96
N ASP A 114 -3.34 15.64 2.30
CA ASP A 114 -2.90 16.13 3.60
C ASP A 114 -3.74 15.57 4.75
N ASN A 115 -5.07 15.54 4.59
CA ASN A 115 -5.98 14.94 5.57
C ASN A 115 -5.68 13.46 5.79
N TYR A 116 -5.42 12.70 4.72
CA TYR A 116 -5.05 11.30 4.82
C TYR A 116 -3.70 11.11 5.52
N ALA A 117 -2.70 11.93 5.18
CA ALA A 117 -1.38 11.87 5.81
C ALA A 117 -1.45 12.20 7.31
N ARG A 118 -2.32 13.16 7.69
CA ARG A 118 -2.60 13.51 9.08
C ARG A 118 -3.29 12.38 9.83
N LEU A 119 -4.37 11.84 9.27
CA LEU A 119 -5.10 10.71 9.86
C LEU A 119 -4.19 9.49 10.06
N LYS A 120 -3.32 9.20 9.07
CA LYS A 120 -2.35 8.12 9.18
C LYS A 120 -1.39 8.32 10.36
N ARG A 121 -0.91 9.54 10.59
CA ARG A 121 -0.05 9.88 11.73
C ARG A 121 -0.80 9.74 13.05
N GLU A 122 -2.00 10.32 13.14
CA GLU A 122 -2.84 10.23 14.34
C GLU A 122 -3.17 8.78 14.72
N VAL A 123 -3.52 7.94 13.73
CA VAL A 123 -3.79 6.52 13.96
C VAL A 123 -2.53 5.79 14.39
N ALA A 124 -1.37 6.06 13.78
CA ALA A 124 -0.11 5.44 14.17
C ALA A 124 0.29 5.82 15.60
N GLU A 125 0.15 7.09 15.97
CA GLU A 125 0.40 7.59 17.32
C GLU A 125 -0.58 6.99 18.33
N TYR A 126 -1.88 6.95 18.00
CA TYR A 126 -2.89 6.35 18.86
C TYR A 126 -2.62 4.86 19.09
N LEU A 127 -2.29 4.10 18.04
CA LEU A 127 -1.97 2.68 18.16
C LEU A 127 -0.69 2.45 18.97
N ALA A 128 0.33 3.29 18.81
CA ALA A 128 1.54 3.22 19.61
C ALA A 128 1.25 3.49 21.09
N LEU A 129 0.53 4.57 21.39
CA LEU A 129 0.15 4.94 22.76
C LEU A 129 -0.73 3.86 23.41
N GLN A 130 -1.75 3.37 22.70
CA GLN A 130 -2.63 2.33 23.21
C GLN A 130 -1.86 1.01 23.43
N GLY A 131 -0.96 0.65 22.51
CA GLY A 131 -0.09 -0.50 22.65
C GLY A 131 0.80 -0.40 23.89
N GLU A 132 1.47 0.74 24.10
CA GLU A 132 2.30 0.97 25.28
C GLU A 132 1.50 0.94 26.58
N LEU A 133 0.29 1.51 26.59
CA LEU A 133 -0.59 1.48 27.76
C LEU A 133 -1.04 0.07 28.10
N VAL A 134 -1.51 -0.71 27.11
CA VAL A 134 -1.94 -2.10 27.31
C VAL A 134 -0.78 -2.97 27.78
N LEU A 135 0.41 -2.82 27.18
CA LEU A 135 1.59 -3.55 27.62
C LEU A 135 1.96 -3.18 29.06
N ARG A 136 1.94 -1.89 29.41
CA ARG A 136 2.23 -1.43 30.77
C ARG A 136 1.21 -1.97 31.78
N GLU A 137 -0.08 -1.97 31.43
CA GLU A 137 -1.15 -2.49 32.28
C GLU A 137 -1.03 -4.01 32.47
N ALA A 138 -0.87 -4.76 31.38
CA ALA A 138 -0.66 -6.20 31.43
C ALA A 138 0.59 -6.58 32.25
N MET A 139 1.70 -5.86 32.10
CA MET A 139 2.89 -6.04 32.93
C MET A 139 2.63 -5.74 34.40
N GLN A 140 1.82 -4.71 34.71
CA GLN A 140 1.46 -4.41 36.10
C GLN A 140 0.58 -5.49 36.71
N GLU A 141 -0.37 -6.05 35.96
CA GLU A 141 -1.22 -7.16 36.40
C GLU A 141 -0.39 -8.42 36.65
N VAL A 142 0.46 -8.82 35.70
CA VAL A 142 1.35 -9.98 35.85
C VAL A 142 2.25 -9.81 37.07
N ARG A 143 2.81 -8.61 37.28
CA ARG A 143 3.59 -8.29 38.48
C ARG A 143 2.76 -8.47 39.75
N GLN A 144 1.54 -7.92 39.80
CA GLN A 144 0.67 -8.05 40.99
C GLN A 144 0.35 -9.52 41.28
N GLN A 145 0.03 -10.30 40.25
CA GLN A 145 -0.17 -11.75 40.38
C GLN A 145 1.08 -12.44 40.93
N LEU A 146 2.26 -12.12 40.41
CA LEU A 146 3.52 -12.68 40.90
C LEU A 146 3.82 -12.30 42.36
N GLU A 147 3.48 -11.09 42.79
CA GLU A 147 3.66 -10.64 44.19
C GLU A 147 2.69 -11.31 45.17
N LEU A 148 1.51 -11.70 44.69
CA LEU A 148 0.49 -12.43 45.45
C LEU A 148 0.84 -13.91 45.61
N LEU A 149 1.50 -14.51 44.62
CA LEU A 149 1.96 -15.89 44.67
C LEU A 149 3.04 -16.12 45.73
N SER A 150 3.14 -17.36 46.19
CA SER A 150 4.22 -17.75 47.10
C SER A 150 5.56 -17.80 46.36
N PRO A 151 6.70 -17.49 47.02
CA PRO A 151 8.02 -17.52 46.38
C PRO A 151 8.36 -18.86 45.70
N LYS A 152 7.89 -19.97 46.26
CA LYS A 152 8.09 -21.32 45.70
C LYS A 152 7.31 -21.58 44.40
N GLN A 153 6.18 -20.90 44.21
CA GLN A 153 5.36 -20.98 42.99
C GLN A 153 5.80 -19.96 41.94
N ALA A 154 6.31 -18.80 42.37
CA ALA A 154 6.83 -17.78 41.46
C ALA A 154 8.10 -18.24 40.73
N LYS A 155 8.98 -19.01 41.39
CA LYS A 155 10.21 -19.55 40.79
C LYS A 155 9.98 -20.32 39.48
N PRO A 156 9.16 -21.39 39.42
CA PRO A 156 8.98 -22.15 38.19
C PRO A 156 8.34 -21.34 37.07
N ILE A 157 7.47 -20.37 37.40
CA ILE A 157 6.87 -19.46 36.42
C ILE A 157 7.94 -18.58 35.78
N LEU A 158 8.87 -18.03 36.58
CA LEU A 158 9.99 -17.24 36.07
C LEU A 158 10.96 -18.06 35.22
N ILE A 159 11.21 -19.32 35.60
CA ILE A 159 12.04 -20.23 34.81
C ILE A 159 11.39 -20.51 33.45
N ASN A 160 10.07 -20.69 33.39
CA ASN A 160 9.37 -20.90 32.13
C ASN A 160 9.46 -19.66 31.22
N TYR A 161 9.27 -18.45 31.74
CA TYR A 161 9.47 -17.22 30.96
C TYR A 161 10.91 -17.08 30.43
N ILE A 162 11.91 -17.50 31.22
CA ILE A 162 13.30 -17.51 30.76
C ILE A 162 13.53 -18.55 29.66
N ALA A 163 12.90 -19.72 29.77
CA ALA A 163 12.97 -20.78 28.76
C ALA A 163 12.30 -20.37 27.44
N ASP A 164 11.24 -19.58 27.51
CA ASP A 164 10.50 -19.01 26.36
C ASP A 164 11.21 -17.79 25.72
N ASN A 165 12.46 -17.51 26.11
CA ASN A 165 13.30 -16.41 25.63
C ASN A 165 12.84 -14.99 26.05
N ASP A 166 11.94 -14.89 27.04
CA ASP A 166 11.41 -13.63 27.59
C ASP A 166 12.23 -13.13 28.80
N MET A 167 13.55 -13.33 28.77
CA MET A 167 14.45 -12.93 29.87
C MET A 167 14.39 -11.42 30.16
N ASP A 168 14.17 -10.62 29.14
CA ASP A 168 14.11 -9.16 29.22
C ASP A 168 12.85 -8.67 29.96
N ASP A 169 11.71 -9.36 29.79
CA ASP A 169 10.49 -9.03 30.50
C ASP A 169 10.52 -9.53 31.95
N VAL A 170 11.18 -10.66 32.22
CA VAL A 170 11.49 -11.11 33.58
C VAL A 170 12.34 -10.08 34.32
N ILE A 171 13.33 -9.48 33.65
CA ILE A 171 14.15 -8.40 34.22
C ILE A 171 13.28 -7.18 34.57
N LYS A 172 12.43 -6.72 33.65
CA LYS A 172 11.53 -5.58 33.92
C LYS A 172 10.54 -5.87 35.05
N LEU A 173 9.98 -7.08 35.08
CA LEU A 173 9.06 -7.52 36.14
C LEU A 173 9.77 -7.54 37.49
N LEU A 174 10.93 -8.21 37.61
CA LEU A 174 11.71 -8.27 38.85
C LEU A 174 12.24 -6.90 39.28
N GLY A 175 12.65 -6.06 38.33
CA GLY A 175 13.08 -4.68 38.58
C GLY A 175 11.98 -3.82 39.19
N SER A 176 10.74 -4.04 38.75
CA SER A 176 9.56 -3.26 39.13
C SER A 176 8.80 -3.80 40.36
N MET A 177 9.23 -4.92 40.95
CA MET A 177 8.63 -5.54 42.15
C MET A 177 9.11 -4.92 43.46
N LYS A 178 8.32 -5.07 44.53
CA LYS A 178 8.72 -4.65 45.88
C LYS A 178 9.99 -5.40 46.36
N PRO A 179 11.00 -4.71 46.94
CA PRO A 179 12.29 -5.31 47.31
C PRO A 179 12.17 -6.56 48.20
N LYS A 180 11.28 -6.53 49.19
CA LYS A 180 11.05 -7.66 50.13
C LYS A 180 10.53 -8.92 49.42
N LYS A 181 9.65 -8.76 48.44
CA LYS A 181 9.05 -9.87 47.69
C LYS A 181 10.03 -10.42 46.66
N ARG A 182 10.75 -9.54 45.98
CA ARG A 182 11.86 -9.91 45.09
C ARG A 182 12.91 -10.73 45.82
N GLU A 183 13.38 -10.27 46.97
CA GLU A 183 14.37 -10.99 47.77
C GLU A 183 13.89 -12.37 48.20
N ALA A 184 12.62 -12.48 48.61
CA ALA A 184 12.01 -13.76 48.98
C ALA A 184 11.97 -14.74 47.80
N ILE A 185 11.70 -14.27 46.59
CA ILE A 185 11.72 -15.08 45.36
C ILE A 185 13.16 -15.48 45.03
N LEU A 186 14.11 -14.54 44.98
CA LEU A 186 15.52 -14.79 44.67
C LEU A 186 16.17 -15.78 45.65
N LYS A 187 15.78 -15.78 46.93
CA LYS A 187 16.26 -16.77 47.92
C LYS A 187 15.86 -18.22 47.64
N THR A 188 14.86 -18.46 46.78
CA THR A 188 14.42 -19.81 46.40
C THR A 188 15.21 -20.41 45.22
N PHE A 189 16.05 -19.61 44.57
CA PHE A 189 16.97 -20.01 43.51
C PHE A 189 18.27 -20.52 44.14
N THR A 190 18.29 -21.80 44.52
CA THR A 190 19.37 -22.42 45.29
C THR A 190 20.17 -23.47 44.52
N THR A 191 19.73 -23.87 43.32
CA THR A 191 20.47 -24.86 42.53
C THR A 191 21.60 -24.18 41.74
N GLU A 192 22.57 -24.96 41.28
CA GLU A 192 23.74 -24.41 40.57
C GLU A 192 23.33 -23.77 39.23
N GLU A 193 22.37 -24.37 38.52
CA GLU A 193 21.75 -23.81 37.31
C GLU A 193 20.98 -22.51 37.60
N ASP A 194 20.28 -22.44 38.73
CA ASP A 194 19.56 -21.23 39.16
C ASP A 194 20.53 -20.05 39.39
N ILE A 195 21.70 -20.31 39.99
CA ILE A 195 22.70 -19.29 40.30
C ILE A 195 23.28 -18.70 39.01
N GLU A 196 23.55 -19.53 38.00
CA GLU A 196 23.98 -19.04 36.69
C GLU A 196 22.91 -18.18 36.01
N MET A 197 21.64 -18.57 36.10
CA MET A 197 20.53 -17.77 35.57
C MET A 197 20.39 -16.44 36.29
N LEU A 198 20.47 -16.44 37.63
CA LEU A 198 20.45 -15.21 38.42
C LEU A 198 21.61 -14.29 38.06
N TYR A 199 22.82 -14.84 37.86
CA TYR A 199 23.96 -14.06 37.43
C TYR A 199 23.74 -13.41 36.06
N LYS A 200 23.17 -14.15 35.08
CA LYS A 200 22.81 -13.60 33.76
C LYS A 200 21.79 -12.46 33.87
N ILE A 201 20.73 -12.65 34.66
CA ILE A 201 19.68 -11.64 34.90
C ILE A 201 20.29 -10.39 35.54
N GLN A 202 21.07 -10.54 36.61
CA GLN A 202 21.70 -9.43 37.32
C GLN A 202 22.73 -8.68 36.45
N ARG A 203 23.49 -9.40 35.62
CA ARG A 203 24.44 -8.78 34.69
C ARG A 203 23.72 -7.94 33.65
N LYS A 204 22.61 -8.42 33.09
CA LYS A 204 21.77 -7.65 32.16
C LYS A 204 21.13 -6.43 32.85
N MET A 205 20.64 -6.60 34.08
CA MET A 205 20.13 -5.47 34.90
C MET A 205 21.19 -4.39 35.13
N LEU A 206 22.44 -4.78 35.44
CA LEU A 206 23.54 -3.83 35.62
C LEU A 206 23.98 -3.17 34.31
N ALA A 207 23.89 -3.87 33.19
CA ALA A 207 24.14 -3.30 31.87
C ALA A 207 23.10 -2.22 31.50
N GLY A 208 21.91 -2.27 32.10
CA GLY A 208 20.77 -1.40 31.78
C GLY A 208 19.94 -1.93 30.60
N GLU A 209 20.09 -3.21 30.26
CA GLU A 209 19.26 -3.90 29.29
C GLU A 209 17.99 -4.39 29.99
N PRO A 210 16.78 -4.13 29.45
CA PRO A 210 16.50 -3.83 28.03
C PRO A 210 16.27 -2.34 27.72
N GLU A 211 16.31 -1.46 28.73
CA GLU A 211 15.85 -0.06 28.58
C GLU A 211 16.84 0.83 27.82
N LYS A 212 18.15 0.68 28.04
CA LYS A 212 19.18 1.46 27.34
C LYS A 212 19.17 1.32 25.81
N PRO A 213 19.22 0.11 25.23
CA PRO A 213 19.21 -0.02 23.77
C PRO A 213 17.94 0.55 23.12
N PHE A 214 16.78 0.43 23.79
CA PHE A 214 15.54 1.03 23.33
C PHE A 214 15.58 2.57 23.36
N ILE A 215 16.09 3.17 24.44
CA ILE A 215 16.23 4.63 24.57
C ILE A 215 17.26 5.17 23.56
N ASP A 216 18.36 4.46 23.33
CA ASP A 216 19.41 4.84 22.36
C ASP A 216 18.92 4.75 20.91
N GLU A 217 18.03 3.79 20.59
CA GLU A 217 17.42 3.68 19.26
C GLU A 217 16.40 4.80 19.02
N LYS A 218 15.52 5.07 20.00
CA LYS A 218 14.53 6.14 19.90
C LYS A 218 15.16 7.53 19.87
N SER A 219 16.24 7.77 20.61
CA SER A 219 16.97 9.04 20.57
C SER A 219 17.62 9.27 19.20
N LYS A 220 18.24 8.24 18.60
CA LYS A 220 18.76 8.31 17.22
C LYS A 220 17.68 8.53 16.18
N ALA A 221 16.52 7.89 16.31
CA ALA A 221 15.41 8.10 15.39
C ALA A 221 14.87 9.54 15.45
N LEU A 222 14.81 10.13 16.65
CA LEU A 222 14.44 11.54 16.83
C LEU A 222 15.49 12.49 16.20
N GLU A 223 16.78 12.21 16.37
CA GLU A 223 17.86 12.99 15.73
C GLU A 223 17.79 12.94 14.19
N GLN A 224 17.45 11.78 13.61
CA GLN A 224 17.31 11.62 12.16
C GLN A 224 16.11 12.38 11.58
N LEU A 225 14.98 12.39 12.30
CA LEU A 225 13.80 13.17 11.91
C LEU A 225 14.10 14.67 11.98
N GLN A 226 14.78 15.13 13.04
CA GLN A 226 15.21 16.53 13.16
C GLN A 226 16.24 16.97 12.12
N ALA A 227 17.03 16.03 11.59
CA ALA A 227 17.99 16.30 10.52
C ALA A 227 17.35 16.32 9.12
N GLN A 228 16.18 15.70 8.92
CA GLN A 228 15.42 15.75 7.66
C GLN A 228 14.52 16.99 7.56
N ASP A 229 14.14 17.60 8.68
CA ASP A 229 13.35 18.83 8.74
C ASP A 229 14.19 20.12 8.60
N LYS A 230 15.51 20.02 8.39
CA LYS A 230 16.42 21.15 8.09
C LYS A 230 16.90 21.10 6.64
#